data_AF-A0A9Q2L2M1-F1
#
_entry.id   AF-A0A9Q2L2M1-F1
#
_cell.length_a   1.000
_cell.length_b   1.000
_cell.length_c   1.000
_cell.angle_alpha   90.00
_cell.angle_beta   90.00
_cell.angle_gamma   90.00
#
_symmetry.space_group_name_H-M   'P 1'
#
loop_
_entity.id
_entity.type
_entity.pdbx_description
1 polymer ?
#
loop_
_entity_poly.entity_id
_entity_poly.type
_entity_poly.pdbx_seq_one_letter_code
_entity_poly.pdbx_strand_id
1 'polypeptide(L)' 'MDRLLKYLISAILFTVGTFILILIFDYLKLSPNDSGFLNNLEFIKFFNTPEFNGLFTLCLVISFLIFVLGLLGGLKKNKK' A
#
# COMPACT_ATOMS: atom_id res chain seq x y z
N MET A 1 -16.79 9.74 -15.32
CA MET A 1 -16.04 8.65 -14.64
C MET A 1 -16.84 8.20 -13.44
N ASP A 2 -17.16 6.91 -13.39
CA ASP A 2 -17.82 6.29 -12.25
C ASP A 2 -17.05 6.54 -10.95
N ARG A 3 -17.78 6.76 -9.85
CA ARG A 3 -17.17 7.09 -8.55
C ARG A 3 -16.21 5.98 -8.10
N LEU A 4 -16.58 4.73 -8.35
CA LEU A 4 -15.77 3.54 -8.11
C LEU A 4 -14.48 3.55 -8.92
N LEU A 5 -14.55 3.95 -10.20
CA LEU A 5 -13.38 4.05 -11.08
C LEU A 5 -12.36 5.06 -10.53
N LYS A 6 -12.83 6.19 -9.97
CA LYS A 6 -11.94 7.19 -9.35
C LYS A 6 -11.21 6.64 -8.13
N TYR A 7 -11.91 5.91 -7.25
CA TYR A 7 -11.29 5.30 -6.07
C TYR A 7 -10.31 4.19 -6.44
N LEU A 8 -10.66 3.37 -7.43
CA LEU A 8 -9.79 2.32 -7.96
C LEU A 8 -8.49 2.91 -8.53
N ILE A 9 -8.60 3.95 -9.38
CA ILE A 9 -7.44 4.61 -9.97
C ILE A 9 -6.56 5.24 -8.87
N SER A 10 -7.16 5.89 -7.87
CA SER A 10 -6.43 6.46 -6.75
C SER A 10 -5.68 5.41 -5.93
N ALA A 11 -6.31 4.27 -5.64
CA ALA A 11 -5.71 3.17 -4.90
C ALA A 11 -4.54 2.54 -5.67
N ILE A 12 -4.70 2.36 -6.99
CA ILE A 12 -3.64 1.85 -7.88
C ILE A 12 -2.47 2.84 -7.92
N LEU A 13 -2.73 4.13 -8.14
CA LEU A 13 -1.68 5.16 -8.18
C LEU A 13 -0.89 5.22 -6.87
N PHE A 14 -1.59 5.15 -5.73
CA PHE A 14 -0.95 5.13 -4.42
C PHE A 14 -0.05 3.90 -4.27
N THR A 15 -0.57 2.70 -4.58
CA THR A 15 0.17 1.44 -4.44
C THR A 15 1.41 1.41 -5.35
N VAL A 16 1.27 1.81 -6.61
CA VAL A 16 2.37 1.88 -7.58
C VAL A 16 3.39 2.93 -7.18
N GLY A 17 2.94 4.10 -6.73
CA GLY A 17 3.83 5.16 -6.25
C GLY A 17 4.67 4.72 -5.05
N THR A 18 4.04 4.09 -4.05
CA THR A 18 4.76 3.56 -2.89
C THR A 18 5.69 2.41 -3.28
N PHE A 19 5.29 1.54 -4.20
CA PHE A 19 6.16 0.47 -4.71
C PHE A 19 7.45 1.03 -5.32
N ILE A 20 7.34 2.03 -6.21
CA ILE A 20 8.50 2.67 -6.84
C ILE A 20 9.39 3.34 -5.79
N LEU A 21 8.80 4.02 -4.81
CA LEU A 21 9.54 4.72 -3.76
C LEU A 21 10.35 3.74 -2.89
N ILE A 22 9.72 2.64 -2.48
CA ILE A 22 10.35 1.59 -1.70
C ILE A 22 11.44 0.89 -2.52
N LEU A 23 11.22 0.68 -3.82
CA LEU A 23 12.21 0.13 -4.73
C LEU A 23 13.46 1.00 -4.84
N ILE A 24 13.29 2.32 -4.92
CA ILE A 24 14.41 3.27 -4.91
C ILE A 24 15.18 3.18 -3.59
N PHE A 25 14.50 3.10 -2.44
CA PHE A 25 15.16 2.97 -1.15
C PHE A 25 15.92 1.64 -0.99
N ASP A 26 15.35 0.52 -1.45
CA ASP A 26 16.01 -0.79 -1.46
C ASP A 26 17.24 -0.79 -2.38
N TYR A 27 17.11 -0.19 -3.58
CA TYR A 27 18.22 -0.04 -4.52
C TYR A 27 19.37 0.81 -3.96
N LEU A 28 19.03 1.90 -3.28
CA LEU A 28 20.01 2.78 -2.63
C LEU A 28 20.58 2.22 -1.32
N LYS A 29 20.14 1.02 -0.89
CA LYS A 29 20.53 0.38 0.38
C LYS A 29 20.39 1.31 1.58
N LEU A 30 19.36 2.16 1.56
CA LEU A 30 19.01 3.03 2.69
C LEU A 30 18.31 2.18 3.74
N SER A 31 19.01 1.22 4.34
CA SER A 31 18.44 0.37 5.38
C SER A 31 18.12 1.25 6.59
N PRO A 32 16.86 1.32 7.03
CA PRO A 32 16.58 1.87 8.35
C PRO A 32 17.29 0.99 9.39
N ASN A 33 17.78 1.65 10.44
CA ASN A 33 18.52 1.00 11.54
C ASN A 33 17.72 -0.20 12.08
N ASP A 34 18.39 -1.35 12.27
CA ASP A 34 17.84 -2.66 12.68
C ASP A 34 16.59 -2.56 13.56
N SER A 35 15.42 -2.54 12.93
CA SER A 35 14.15 -2.46 13.64
C SER A 35 13.56 -3.87 13.71
N GLY A 36 14.00 -4.63 14.72
CA GLY A 36 13.65 -6.05 14.91
C GLY A 36 12.14 -6.38 14.97
N PHE A 37 11.28 -5.36 15.02
CA PHE A 37 9.83 -5.49 14.92
C PHE A 37 9.35 -5.98 13.54
N LEU A 38 10.03 -5.60 12.44
CA LEU A 38 9.59 -5.91 11.08
C LEU A 38 10.13 -7.23 10.53
N ASN A 39 11.12 -7.85 11.19
CA ASN A 39 11.72 -9.12 10.76
C ASN A 39 10.77 -10.32 10.77
N ASN A 40 9.68 -10.28 11.55
CA ASN A 40 8.70 -11.37 11.61
C ASN A 40 7.51 -11.23 10.64
N LEU A 41 7.46 -10.16 9.84
CA LEU A 41 6.39 -9.88 8.88
C LEU A 41 6.83 -10.24 7.44
N GLU A 42 7.32 -11.47 7.20
CA GLU A 42 7.70 -11.95 5.87
C GLU A 42 6.50 -12.40 5.00
N PHE A 43 5.42 -11.62 4.96
CA PHE A 43 4.24 -12.03 4.19
C PHE A 43 4.46 -11.99 2.67
N ILE A 44 5.39 -11.14 2.19
CA ILE A 44 5.75 -11.02 0.77
C ILE A 44 7.22 -10.54 0.63
N LYS A 45 8.13 -11.34 0.04
CA LYS A 45 9.53 -10.95 -0.24
C LYS A 45 9.65 -10.32 -1.64
N PHE A 46 9.37 -9.03 -1.76
CA PHE A 46 9.63 -8.26 -2.99
C PHE A 46 10.94 -7.46 -2.94
N PHE A 47 11.38 -7.07 -1.75
CA PHE A 47 12.56 -6.25 -1.49
C PHE A 47 13.56 -7.00 -0.63
N ASN A 48 14.84 -6.64 -0.74
CA ASN A 48 15.91 -7.29 0.03
C ASN A 48 15.87 -6.90 1.51
N THR A 49 15.39 -5.69 1.79
CA THR A 49 15.27 -5.14 3.14
C THR A 49 13.93 -5.58 3.77
N PRO A 50 13.91 -6.31 4.91
CA PRO A 50 12.68 -6.78 5.57
C PRO A 50 11.71 -5.65 5.93
N GLU A 51 12.22 -4.50 6.34
CA GLU A 51 11.43 -3.33 6.71
C GLU A 51 10.60 -2.80 5.54
N PHE A 52 11.15 -2.85 4.33
CA PHE A 52 10.49 -2.42 3.10
C PHE A 52 9.39 -3.38 2.66
N ASN A 53 9.56 -4.68 2.88
CA ASN A 53 8.49 -5.67 2.69
C ASN A 53 7.32 -5.41 3.65
N GLY A 54 7.63 -5.11 4.92
CA GLY A 54 6.63 -4.72 5.92
C GLY A 54 5.89 -3.44 5.53
N LEU A 55 6.63 -2.39 5.14
CA LEU A 55 6.05 -1.11 4.72
C LEU A 55 5.15 -1.26 3.50
N PHE A 56 5.60 -2.03 2.50
CA PHE A 56 4.83 -2.30 1.30
C PHE A 56 3.53 -3.05 1.63
N THR A 57 3.59 -4.05 2.50
CA THR A 57 2.43 -4.80 2.96
C THR A 57 1.42 -3.89 3.69
N LEU A 58 1.89 -2.99 4.55
CA LEU A 58 1.04 -2.00 5.22
C LEU A 58 0.36 -1.07 4.20
N CYS A 59 1.08 -0.62 3.18
CA CYS A 59 0.51 0.20 2.11
C CYS A 59 -0.57 -0.55 1.31
N LEU A 60 -0.39 -1.85 1.06
CA LEU A 60 -1.42 -2.69 0.43
C LEU A 60 -2.68 -2.78 1.31
N VAL A 61 -2.52 -2.99 2.61
CA VAL A 61 -3.64 -3.04 3.56
C VAL A 61 -4.40 -1.71 3.58
N ILE A 62 -3.69 -0.58 3.63
CA ILE A 62 -4.30 0.76 3.59
C ILE A 62 -5.02 0.99 2.26
N SER A 63 -4.41 0.61 1.14
CA SER A 63 -4.99 0.73 -0.19
C SER A 63 -6.30 -0.07 -0.31
N PHE A 64 -6.32 -1.29 0.22
CA PHE A 64 -7.52 -2.12 0.31
C PHE A 64 -8.60 -1.49 1.19
N LEU A 65 -8.23 -0.95 2.36
CA LEU A 65 -9.16 -0.22 3.24
C LEU A 65 -9.79 0.99 2.54
N ILE A 66 -9.00 1.79 1.83
CA ILE A 66 -9.50 2.95 1.06
C ILE A 66 -10.50 2.49 0.00
N PHE A 67 -10.20 1.39 -0.71
CA PHE A 67 -11.10 0.84 -1.72
C PHE A 67 -12.43 0.38 -1.10
N VAL A 68 -12.39 -0.39 -0.01
CA VAL A 68 -13.59 -0.89 0.67
C VAL A 68 -14.44 0.26 1.25
N LEU A 69 -13.81 1.23 1.91
CA LEU A 69 -14.49 2.41 2.44
C LEU A 69 -15.10 3.28 1.34
N GLY A 70 -14.39 3.47 0.22
CA GLY A 70 -14.90 4.16 -0.95
C GLY A 70 -16.15 3.48 -1.54
N LEU A 71 -16.15 2.14 -1.57
CA LEU A 71 -17.26 1.34 -2.06
C LEU A 71 -18.49 1.43 -1.13
N LEU A 72 -18.29 1.32 0.18
CA LEU A 72 -19.33 1.50 1.21
C LEU A 72 -19.92 2.92 1.20
N GLY A 73 -19.07 3.95 1.07
CA GLY A 73 -19.50 5.35 1.00
C GLY A 73 -20.29 5.67 -0.28
N GLY A 74 -19.93 5.04 -1.40
CA GLY A 74 -20.68 5.11 -2.65
C GLY A 74 -22.07 4.49 -2.55
N LEU A 75 -22.18 3.31 -1.93
CA LEU A 75 -23.43 2.59 -1.73
C LEU A 75 -24.43 3.39 -0.87
N LYS A 76 -23.95 4.07 0.17
CA LYS A 76 -24.79 4.86 1.08
C LYS A 76 -25.37 6.11 0.42
N LYS A 77 -24.72 6.65 -0.62
CA LYS A 77 -25.12 7.88 -1.31
C LYS A 77 -26.07 7.64 -2.49
N ASN A 78 -26.16 6.41 -3.01
CA ASN A 78 -27.13 5.99 -4.04
C ASN A 78 -28.48 5.53 -3.46
N LYS A 79 -28.62 5.48 -2.13
CA LYS A 79 -29.88 5.16 -1.43
C LYS A 79 -30.68 6.41 -0.99
N LYS A 80 -30.37 7.58 -1.54
CA LYS A 80 -31.05 8.84 -1.20
C LYS A 80 -31.67 9.48 -2.43
#